data_AF-A0A7S4J6X0-F1
#
_entry.id   AF-A0A7S4J6X0-F1
#
_cell.length_a   1.000
_cell.length_b   1.000
_cell.length_c   1.000
_cell.angle_alpha   90.00
_cell.angle_beta   90.00
_cell.angle_gamma   90.00
#
_symmetry.space_group_name_H-M   'P 1'
#
loop_
_entity.id
_entity.type
_entity.pdbx_description
1 polymer ?
#
loop_
_entity_poly.entity_id
_entity_poly.type
_entity_poly.pdbx_seq_one_letter_code
_entity_poly.pdbx_strand_id
1 'polypeptide(L)'
;AGAACSPRAVVDMKIFVIYDHEGAPEHLHHKLAITLPSKWLEQSCDKVKEAFVNAYNKKFPDNQLDDEELVLSVKDSSPFTSRDYKLLTINDTPSKSFEDKGEVRLPPPPPPHA
;
A
#
# COMPACT_ATOMS: atom_id res chain seq x y z
N ALA A 1 7.96 3.86 40.34
CA ALA A 1 8.78 4.52 39.32
C ALA A 1 8.07 4.36 37.99
N GLY A 2 7.45 5.43 37.48
CA GLY A 2 6.74 5.40 36.20
C GLY A 2 7.77 5.37 35.06
N ALA A 3 7.86 4.25 34.37
CA ALA A 3 8.70 4.14 33.18
C ALA A 3 8.07 4.97 32.06
N ALA A 4 8.86 5.91 31.56
CA ALA A 4 8.61 6.82 30.47
C ALA A 4 7.67 6.26 29.39
N CYS A 5 6.49 6.87 29.27
CA CYS A 5 5.75 6.87 28.03
C CYS A 5 6.58 7.70 27.05
N SER A 6 7.47 7.06 26.30
CA SER A 6 8.15 7.72 25.20
C SER A 6 7.07 8.34 24.31
N PRO A 7 7.12 9.65 23.96
CA PRO A 7 6.34 10.12 22.84
C PRO A 7 6.92 9.38 21.64
N ARG A 8 6.30 8.26 21.27
CA ARG A 8 6.51 7.61 19.97
C ARG A 8 6.28 8.74 18.99
N ALA A 9 7.38 9.30 18.45
CA ALA A 9 7.31 10.39 17.51
C ALA A 9 6.29 9.96 16.47
N VAL A 10 5.22 10.73 16.36
CA VAL A 10 4.16 10.52 15.38
C VAL A 10 4.76 10.91 14.03
N VAL A 11 5.71 10.12 13.55
CA VAL A 11 6.33 10.29 12.24
C VAL A 11 5.27 9.90 11.23
N ASP A 12 4.78 10.91 10.51
CA ASP A 12 4.16 10.69 9.22
C ASP A 12 5.09 9.82 8.36
N MET A 13 4.54 8.74 7.83
CA MET A 13 5.28 7.76 7.05
C MET A 13 4.93 7.96 5.61
N LYS A 14 5.93 8.20 4.77
CA LYS A 14 5.68 8.40 3.34
C LYS A 14 5.88 7.09 2.61
N ILE A 15 4.91 6.65 1.83
CA ILE A 15 5.06 5.47 0.97
C ILE A 15 4.87 5.85 -0.49
N PHE A 16 5.45 5.07 -1.38
CA PHE A 16 5.24 5.21 -2.81
C PHE A 16 4.40 4.04 -3.31
N VAL A 17 3.15 4.31 -3.64
CA VAL A 17 2.25 3.32 -4.20
C VAL A 17 2.37 3.36 -5.71
N ILE A 18 2.74 2.23 -6.31
CA ILE A 18 2.94 2.04 -7.73
C ILE A 18 1.79 1.18 -8.23
N TYR A 19 0.92 1.76 -9.05
CA TYR A 19 -0.03 0.96 -9.81
C TYR A 19 0.70 0.34 -10.99
N ASP A 20 0.67 -0.99 -11.08
CA ASP A 20 1.33 -1.77 -12.12
C ASP A 20 0.32 -2.82 -12.56
N HIS A 21 -0.37 -2.56 -13.65
CA HIS A 21 -1.38 -3.46 -14.19
C HIS A 21 -0.75 -4.26 -15.32
N GLU A 22 -0.68 -5.57 -15.13
CA GLU A 22 -0.17 -6.48 -16.16
C GLU A 22 -1.06 -6.39 -17.42
N GLY A 23 -0.53 -5.77 -18.49
CA GLY A 23 -1.26 -5.49 -19.73
C GLY A 23 -1.64 -4.02 -19.95
N ALA A 24 -1.49 -3.16 -18.93
CA ALA A 24 -1.64 -1.74 -19.09
C ALA A 24 -0.38 -1.14 -19.73
N PRO A 25 -0.51 -0.18 -20.66
CA PRO A 25 0.63 0.55 -21.17
C PRO A 25 1.36 1.31 -20.04
N GLU A 26 2.69 1.38 -20.15
CA GLU A 26 3.63 2.01 -19.21
C GLU A 26 3.24 3.43 -18.75
N HIS A 27 2.43 4.16 -19.53
CA HIS A 27 1.90 5.47 -19.12
C HIS A 27 0.82 5.40 -18.01
N LEU A 28 0.21 4.23 -17.81
CA LEU A 28 -0.73 3.94 -16.70
C LEU A 28 -0.01 3.45 -15.44
N HIS A 29 1.32 3.22 -15.49
CA HIS A 29 2.10 2.83 -14.32
C HIS A 29 2.33 4.05 -13.42
N HIS A 30 1.29 4.48 -12.72
CA HIS A 30 1.37 5.68 -11.91
C HIS A 30 1.94 5.37 -10.53
N LYS A 31 3.02 6.09 -10.22
CA LYS A 31 3.62 6.14 -8.88
C LYS A 31 3.07 7.35 -8.14
N LEU A 32 2.27 7.12 -7.09
CA LEU A 32 1.79 8.17 -6.19
C LEU A 32 2.48 8.06 -4.84
N ALA A 33 2.92 9.21 -4.33
CA ALA A 33 3.40 9.30 -2.96
C ALA A 33 2.22 9.57 -2.02
N ILE A 34 1.97 8.63 -1.11
CA ILE A 34 0.94 8.77 -0.07
C ILE A 34 1.65 9.00 1.27
N THR A 35 1.24 10.05 1.97
CA THR A 35 1.74 10.33 3.31
C THR A 35 0.75 9.74 4.31
N LEU A 36 1.16 8.67 4.98
CA LEU A 36 0.39 7.99 5.99
C LEU A 36 0.58 8.73 7.31
N PRO A 37 -0.49 9.31 7.89
CA PRO A 37 -0.39 9.86 9.22
C PRO A 37 -0.14 8.71 10.21
N SER A 38 0.59 9.01 11.28
CA SER A 38 0.92 8.07 12.35
C SER A 38 -0.29 7.29 12.90
N LYS A 39 -1.46 7.92 12.97
CA LYS A 39 -2.74 7.29 13.36
C LYS A 39 -3.24 6.17 12.43
N TRP A 40 -2.71 6.07 11.21
CA TRP A 40 -3.00 4.97 10.27
C TRP A 40 -2.03 3.81 10.44
N LEU A 41 -0.86 4.04 11.04
CA LEU A 41 0.17 3.02 11.20
C LEU A 41 -0.30 1.83 12.05
N GLU A 42 -1.22 2.07 12.98
CA GLU A 42 -1.83 1.05 13.84
C GLU A 42 -3.22 0.61 13.34
N GLN A 43 -3.68 1.10 12.19
CA GLN A 43 -4.94 0.69 11.56
C GLN A 43 -4.70 -0.32 10.42
N SER A 44 -5.77 -0.80 9.80
CA SER A 44 -5.70 -1.71 8.67
C SER A 44 -5.17 -1.03 7.41
N CYS A 45 -4.44 -1.79 6.60
CA CYS A 45 -3.93 -1.33 5.29
C CYS A 45 -5.05 -0.94 4.31
N ASP A 46 -6.30 -1.40 4.50
CA ASP A 46 -7.45 -0.98 3.69
C ASP A 46 -7.63 0.54 3.63
N LYS A 47 -7.41 1.26 4.74
CA LYS A 47 -7.52 2.73 4.72
C LYS A 47 -6.50 3.38 3.79
N VAL A 48 -5.33 2.76 3.65
CA VAL A 48 -4.27 3.22 2.76
C VAL A 48 -4.68 3.00 1.31
N LYS A 49 -5.29 1.84 1.03
CA LYS A 49 -5.86 1.49 -0.28
C LYS A 49 -6.96 2.47 -0.67
N GLU A 50 -7.97 2.68 0.17
CA GLU A 50 -9.06 3.64 -0.08
C GLU A 50 -8.53 5.06 -0.34
N ALA A 51 -7.58 5.51 0.48
CA ALA A 51 -6.99 6.83 0.32
C ALA A 51 -6.20 6.97 -0.99
N PHE A 52 -5.47 5.93 -1.38
CA PHE A 52 -4.77 5.88 -2.65
C PHE A 52 -5.75 5.90 -3.83
N VAL A 53 -6.75 5.02 -3.82
CA VAL A 53 -7.78 4.92 -4.88
C VAL A 53 -8.49 6.25 -5.06
N ASN A 54 -8.89 6.91 -3.97
CA ASN A 54 -9.50 8.22 -4.02
C ASN A 54 -8.54 9.29 -4.61
N ALA A 55 -7.28 9.32 -4.17
CA ALA A 55 -6.27 10.24 -4.70
C ALA A 55 -5.95 9.97 -6.19
N TYR A 56 -5.94 8.71 -6.60
CA TYR A 56 -5.72 8.28 -7.97
C TYR A 56 -6.89 8.67 -8.85
N ASN A 57 -8.12 8.30 -8.48
CA ASN A 57 -9.34 8.58 -9.24
C ASN A 57 -9.56 10.09 -9.43
N LYS A 58 -9.13 10.90 -8.45
CA LYS A 58 -9.15 12.36 -8.54
C LYS A 58 -8.13 12.93 -9.54
N LYS A 59 -7.00 12.25 -9.74
CA LYS A 59 -5.97 12.63 -10.73
C LYS A 59 -6.25 12.05 -12.12
N PHE A 60 -6.81 10.84 -12.16
CA PHE A 60 -7.05 10.05 -13.36
C PHE A 60 -8.53 9.64 -13.41
N PRO A 61 -9.44 10.60 -13.66
CA PRO A 61 -10.87 10.31 -13.76
C PRO A 61 -11.22 9.40 -14.94
N ASP A 62 -10.38 9.36 -15.99
CA ASP A 62 -10.52 8.44 -17.13
C ASP A 62 -10.22 6.98 -16.77
N ASN A 63 -9.43 6.72 -15.72
CA ASN A 63 -8.98 5.38 -15.36
C ASN A 63 -9.25 5.08 -13.89
N GLN A 64 -10.52 5.16 -13.50
CA GLN A 64 -10.91 4.95 -12.10
C GLN A 64 -10.52 3.55 -11.64
N LEU A 65 -9.82 3.50 -10.50
CA LEU A 65 -9.51 2.29 -9.78
C LEU A 65 -10.66 1.94 -8.83
N ASP A 66 -10.89 0.64 -8.70
CA ASP A 66 -11.82 0.08 -7.73
C ASP A 66 -11.03 -0.52 -6.55
N ASP A 67 -11.40 -0.19 -5.32
CA ASP A 67 -10.65 -0.67 -4.18
C ASP A 67 -10.92 -2.16 -3.87
N GLU A 68 -12.06 -2.70 -4.28
CA GLU A 68 -12.41 -4.12 -4.06
C GLU A 68 -11.58 -5.03 -4.98
N GLU A 69 -11.22 -4.53 -6.16
CA GLU A 69 -10.38 -5.26 -7.12
C GLU A 69 -8.88 -5.12 -6.82
N LEU A 70 -8.49 -4.25 -5.89
CA LEU A 70 -7.09 -3.95 -5.62
C LEU A 70 -6.56 -4.59 -4.34
N VAL A 71 -5.40 -5.23 -4.45
CA VAL A 71 -4.70 -5.81 -3.29
C VAL A 71 -3.34 -5.17 -3.14
N LEU A 72 -3.10 -4.49 -2.01
CA LEU A 72 -1.79 -3.93 -1.71
C LEU A 72 -0.75 -5.04 -1.61
N SER A 73 0.37 -4.87 -2.27
CA SER A 73 1.50 -5.79 -2.14
C SER A 73 2.78 -5.03 -1.80
N VAL A 74 3.63 -5.66 -1.01
CA VAL A 74 4.95 -5.13 -0.65
C VAL A 74 5.99 -6.13 -1.07
N LYS A 75 7.20 -5.64 -1.38
CA LYS A 75 8.30 -6.52 -1.71
C LYS A 75 8.63 -7.38 -0.49
N ASP A 76 8.48 -8.69 -0.62
CA ASP A 76 8.85 -9.63 0.41
C ASP A 76 10.29 -10.06 0.13
N SER A 77 11.21 -9.65 0.99
CA SER A 77 12.62 -10.04 0.86
C SER A 77 12.92 -11.35 1.60
N SER A 78 11.88 -12.12 1.93
CA SER A 78 12.01 -13.30 2.76
C SER A 78 12.62 -14.45 1.96
N PRO A 79 13.73 -15.07 2.40
CA PRO A 79 14.38 -16.16 1.68
C PRO A 79 13.58 -17.47 1.71
N PHE A 80 12.45 -17.50 2.43
CA PHE A 80 11.61 -18.68 2.64
C PHE A 80 10.36 -18.71 1.74
N THR A 81 10.07 -17.62 1.04
CA THR A 81 8.93 -17.50 0.13
C THR A 81 9.45 -17.45 -1.30
N SER A 82 8.96 -18.33 -2.18
CA SER A 82 9.30 -18.28 -3.62
C SER A 82 8.64 -17.09 -4.36
N ARG A 83 8.13 -16.09 -3.63
CA ARG A 83 7.43 -14.93 -4.16
C ARG A 83 8.17 -13.68 -3.73
N ASP A 84 8.54 -12.83 -4.68
CA ASP A 84 9.20 -11.55 -4.42
C ASP A 84 8.27 -10.50 -3.77
N TYR A 85 6.99 -10.83 -3.54
CA TYR A 85 5.99 -9.93 -2.97
C TYR A 85 5.03 -10.62 -2.00
N LYS A 86 4.64 -9.89 -0.95
CA LYS A 86 3.63 -10.26 0.04
C LYS A 86 2.37 -9.44 -0.21
N LEU A 87 1.25 -10.12 -0.38
CA LEU A 87 -0.08 -9.50 -0.41
C LEU A 87 -0.47 -9.09 1.01
N LEU A 88 -0.90 -7.85 1.18
CA LEU A 88 -1.39 -7.30 2.43
C LEU A 88 -2.89 -7.51 2.53
N THR A 89 -3.32 -7.88 3.73
CA THR A 89 -4.74 -8.09 4.06
C THR A 89 -5.20 -7.06 5.08
N ILE A 90 -6.50 -7.06 5.40
CA ILE A 90 -7.09 -6.23 6.46
C ILE A 90 -6.45 -6.44 7.84
N ASN A 91 -5.82 -7.60 8.06
CA ASN A 91 -5.12 -7.94 9.29
C ASN A 91 -3.70 -7.35 9.36
N ASP A 92 -3.15 -6.90 8.24
CA ASP A 92 -1.84 -6.28 8.18
C ASP A 92 -1.93 -4.79 8.52
N THR A 93 -0.96 -4.30 9.29
CA THR A 93 -0.86 -2.90 9.67
C THR A 93 0.26 -2.20 8.90
N PRO A 94 0.08 -0.94 8.48
CA PRO A 94 1.10 -0.17 7.78
C PRO A 94 2.44 -0.11 8.55
N SER A 95 2.39 -0.03 9.87
CA SER A 95 3.59 -0.05 10.75
C SER A 95 4.46 -1.30 10.64
N LYS A 96 3.88 -2.44 10.25
CA LYS A 96 4.59 -3.72 10.14
C LYS A 96 4.89 -4.09 8.69
N SER A 97 4.12 -3.54 7.76
CA SER A 97 4.14 -3.94 6.36
C SER A 97 4.87 -2.93 5.47
N PHE A 98 4.92 -1.66 5.85
CA PHE A 98 5.59 -0.62 5.08
C PHE A 98 6.85 -0.13 5.78
N GLU A 99 7.75 0.44 4.99
CA GLU A 99 8.91 1.19 5.45
C GLU A 99 8.78 2.66 5.06
N ASP A 100 9.43 3.57 5.78
CA ASP A 100 9.44 4.97 5.37
C ASP A 100 10.13 5.08 4.00
N LYS A 101 9.45 5.73 3.07
CA LYS A 101 9.78 5.80 1.64
C LYS A 101 9.80 4.45 0.94
N GLY A 102 9.16 3.44 1.53
CA GLY A 102 8.98 2.11 0.94
C GLY A 102 8.08 2.15 -0.29
N GLU A 103 8.26 1.16 -1.16
CA GLU A 103 7.47 0.99 -2.38
C GLU A 103 6.40 -0.07 -2.16
N VAL A 104 5.16 0.31 -2.43
CA VAL A 104 3.98 -0.55 -2.33
C VAL A 104 3.44 -0.72 -3.73
N ARG A 105 3.17 -1.95 -4.12
CA ARG A 105 2.66 -2.27 -5.44
C ARG A 105 1.16 -2.54 -5.40
N LEU A 106 0.58 -2.12 -6.50
CA LEU A 106 -0.73 -2.22 -7.08
C LEU A 106 -1.21 -3.48 -7.81
N PRO A 107 -0.73 -4.72 -7.57
CA PRO A 107 -0.90 -5.78 -8.55
C PRO A 107 -2.37 -6.02 -8.85
N PRO A 108 -2.71 -6.35 -10.12
CA PRO A 108 -4.07 -6.72 -10.45
C PRO A 108 -4.50 -7.91 -9.59
N PRO A 109 -5.80 -8.03 -9.30
CA PRO A 109 -6.31 -9.21 -8.61
C PRO A 109 -5.94 -10.43 -9.47
N PRO A 110 -5.50 -11.54 -8.86
CA PRO A 110 -5.28 -12.75 -9.63
C PRO A 110 -6.57 -13.07 -10.39
N PRO A 111 -6.49 -13.44 -11.68
CA PRO A 111 -7.68 -13.78 -12.44
C PRO A 111 -8.46 -14.84 -11.66
N PRO A 112 -9.80 -14.75 -11.57
CA PRO A 112 -10.60 -15.84 -11.01
C PRO A 112 -10.22 -17.08 -11.81
N HIS A 113 -9.68 -18.10 -11.14
CA HIS A 113 -9.28 -19.36 -11.76
C HIS A 113 -10.36 -19.78 -12.78
N ALA A 114 -9.99 -19.80 -14.06
CA ALA A 114 -10.80 -20.39 -15.13
C ALA A 114 -10.77 -21.92 -15.04
#